data_AF-A0A9D7Q1S6-F1
#
_entry.id   AF-A0A9D7Q1S6-F1
#
_cell.length_a   1.000
_cell.length_b   1.000
_cell.length_c   1.000
_cell.angle_alpha   90.00
_cell.angle_beta   90.00
_cell.angle_gamma   90.00
#
_symmetry.space_group_name_H-M   'P 1'
#
loop_
_entity.id
_entity.type
_entity.pdbx_description
1 polymer ?
#
loop_
_entity_poly.entity_id
_entity_poly.type
_entity_poly.pdbx_seq_one_letter_code
_entity_poly.pdbx_strand_id
1 'polypeptide(L)'
;MVITTILTMLMSKMIADTSVASFLGYESGPLKSVLAILDPIKLWSCYLTGVGMAKISNSDNINKYVIYSISMLVAFYLIIALLGVIFPGLQSFGV
;
A
#
# COMPACT_ATOMS: atom_id res chain seq x y z
N MET A 1 28.76 -15.37 -1.22
CA MET A 1 27.73 -15.83 -2.18
C MET A 1 26.36 -15.99 -1.52
N VAL A 2 26.22 -16.72 -0.42
CA VAL A 2 24.92 -16.93 0.26
C VAL A 2 24.28 -15.61 0.72
N ILE A 3 25.05 -14.71 1.33
CA ILE A 3 24.57 -13.41 1.83
C ILE A 3 24.04 -12.53 0.68
N THR A 4 24.76 -12.48 -0.44
CA THR A 4 24.34 -11.74 -1.64
C THR A 4 23.08 -12.34 -2.26
N THR A 5 22.92 -13.66 -2.27
CA THR A 5 21.70 -14.32 -2.79
C THR A 5 20.47 -14.01 -1.93
N ILE A 6 20.62 -14.04 -0.59
CA ILE A 6 19.55 -13.69 0.35
C ILE A 6 19.15 -12.22 0.21
N LEU A 7 20.13 -11.31 0.09
CA LEU A 7 19.89 -9.89 -0.16
C LEU A 7 19.19 -9.64 -1.49
N THR A 8 19.59 -10.32 -2.58
CA THR A 8 18.92 -10.20 -3.88
C THR A 8 17.48 -10.71 -3.82
N MET A 9 17.20 -11.80 -3.10
CA MET A 9 15.85 -12.31 -2.90
C MET A 9 14.98 -11.35 -2.07
N LEU A 10 15.53 -10.74 -1.01
CA LEU A 10 14.84 -9.74 -0.20
C LEU A 10 14.58 -8.45 -0.98
N MET A 11 15.57 -7.95 -1.72
CA MET A 11 15.43 -6.79 -2.59
C MET A 11 14.41 -7.06 -3.71
N SER A 12 14.43 -8.25 -4.32
CA SER A 12 13.44 -8.64 -5.34
C SER A 12 12.03 -8.72 -4.75
N LYS A 13 11.88 -9.26 -3.54
CA LYS A 13 10.59 -9.25 -2.83
C LYS A 13 10.13 -7.84 -2.50
N MET A 14 11.02 -6.94 -2.06
CA MET A 14 10.67 -5.54 -1.80
C MET A 14 10.32 -4.76 -3.07
N ILE A 15 10.93 -5.07 -4.21
CA ILE A 15 10.57 -4.44 -5.49
C ILE A 15 9.21 -4.96 -5.99
N ALA A 16 8.89 -6.22 -5.73
CA ALA A 16 7.64 -6.84 -6.13
C ALA A 16 6.47 -6.51 -5.19
N ASP A 17 6.70 -6.44 -3.88
CA ASP A 17 5.69 -6.19 -2.85
C ASP A 17 6.33 -5.75 -1.51
N THR A 18 6.16 -4.49 -1.13
CA THR A 18 6.63 -3.91 0.15
C THR A 18 5.63 -4.03 1.29
N SER A 19 4.53 -4.74 1.07
CA SER A 19 3.54 -4.94 2.12
C SER A 19 4.04 -5.80 3.28
N VAL A 20 3.45 -5.55 4.45
CA VAL A 20 3.70 -6.36 5.66
C VAL A 20 3.30 -7.83 5.42
N ALA A 21 2.36 -8.10 4.50
CA ALA A 21 1.98 -9.45 4.11
C ALA A 21 3.17 -10.25 3.53
N SER A 22 3.95 -9.60 2.66
CA SER A 22 5.12 -10.20 2.01
C SER A 22 6.31 -10.38 2.97
N PHE A 23 6.41 -9.55 4.01
CA PHE A 23 7.39 -9.72 5.09
C PHE A 23 7.01 -10.84 6.07
N LEU A 24 5.72 -11.06 6.32
CA LEU A 24 5.22 -12.10 7.22
C LEU A 24 4.99 -13.46 6.55
N GLY A 25 5.32 -13.60 5.25
CA GLY A 25 5.23 -14.87 4.53
C GLY A 25 3.80 -15.30 4.18
N TYR A 26 2.84 -14.37 4.18
CA TYR A 26 1.46 -14.66 3.76
C TYR A 26 1.37 -14.67 2.23
N GLU A 27 1.47 -15.87 1.64
CA GLU A 27 1.51 -16.02 0.18
C GLU A 27 0.12 -16.02 -0.48
N SER A 28 -0.94 -16.38 0.26
CA SER A 28 -2.34 -16.36 -0.24
C SER A 28 -3.37 -16.29 0.91
N GLY A 29 -4.57 -15.76 0.61
CA GLY A 29 -5.71 -15.71 1.54
C GLY A 29 -6.20 -14.29 1.85
N PRO A 30 -7.38 -14.14 2.51
CA PRO A 30 -8.01 -12.84 2.79
C PRO A 30 -7.16 -11.94 3.72
N LEU A 31 -6.33 -12.55 4.58
CA LEU A 31 -5.36 -11.83 5.41
C LEU A 31 -4.24 -11.18 4.60
N LYS A 32 -3.83 -11.77 3.47
CA LYS A 32 -2.84 -11.17 2.57
C LYS A 32 -3.38 -9.87 1.99
N SER A 33 -4.63 -9.84 1.54
CA SER A 33 -5.24 -8.63 0.96
C SER A 33 -5.32 -7.48 1.98
N VAL A 34 -5.60 -7.77 3.25
CA VAL A 34 -5.63 -6.74 4.31
C VAL A 34 -4.21 -6.27 4.68
N LEU A 35 -3.27 -7.20 4.84
CA LEU A 35 -1.87 -6.85 5.14
C LEU A 35 -1.13 -6.25 3.92
N ALA A 36 -1.62 -6.48 2.70
CA ALA A 36 -1.13 -5.89 1.46
C ALA A 36 -1.42 -4.38 1.37
N ILE A 37 -2.49 -3.94 2.03
CA ILE A 37 -2.87 -2.53 2.18
C ILE A 37 -1.94 -1.83 3.18
N LEU A 38 -1.51 -2.55 4.23
CA LEU A 38 -0.51 -2.10 5.19
C LEU A 38 0.91 -2.29 4.62
N ASP A 39 1.27 -1.39 3.72
CA ASP A 39 2.63 -1.25 3.22
C ASP A 39 3.25 0.03 3.83
N PRO A 40 4.32 -0.07 4.64
CA PRO A 40 4.97 1.08 5.26
C PRO A 40 5.41 2.14 4.24
N ILE A 41 5.82 1.72 3.03
CA ILE A 41 6.23 2.64 1.96
C ILE A 41 5.02 3.39 1.41
N LYS A 42 3.89 2.70 1.18
CA LYS A 42 2.65 3.35 0.70
C LYS A 42 2.09 4.32 1.75
N LEU A 43 2.13 3.94 3.03
CA LEU A 43 1.69 4.82 4.11
C LEU A 43 2.60 6.04 4.25
N TRP A 44 3.93 5.86 4.13
CA TRP A 44 4.88 6.96 4.16
C TRP A 44 4.74 7.90 2.95
N SER A 45 4.52 7.37 1.75
CA SER A 45 4.26 8.20 0.56
C SER A 45 2.96 8.99 0.71
N CYS A 46 1.88 8.37 1.22
CA CYS A 46 0.63 9.07 1.55
C CYS A 46 0.83 10.16 2.62
N TYR A 47 1.64 9.89 3.63
CA TYR A 47 2.01 10.87 4.65
C TYR A 47 2.71 12.08 4.02
N LEU A 48 3.71 11.85 3.16
CA LEU A 48 4.40 12.92 2.43
C LEU A 48 3.46 13.70 1.51
N THR A 49 2.54 13.01 0.82
CA THR A 49 1.51 13.67 -0.02
C THR A 49 0.60 14.56 0.82
N GLY A 50 0.15 14.10 1.99
CA GLY A 50 -0.64 14.89 2.93
C GLY A 50 0.11 16.12 3.45
N VAL A 51 1.39 15.97 3.82
CA VAL A 51 2.25 17.08 4.21
C VAL A 51 2.47 18.06 3.05
N GLY A 52 2.67 17.56 1.83
CA GLY A 52 2.79 18.36 0.62
C GLY A 52 1.53 19.18 0.33
N MET A 53 0.36 18.55 0.42
CA MET A 53 -0.94 19.23 0.29
C MET A 53 -1.11 20.32 1.36
N ALA A 54 -0.77 20.03 2.62
CA ALA A 54 -0.85 21.01 3.69
C ALA A 54 0.01 22.26 3.38
N LYS A 55 1.24 22.05 2.90
CA LYS A 55 2.15 23.13 2.51
C LYS A 55 1.65 23.94 1.30
N ILE A 56 1.14 23.28 0.26
CA ILE A 56 0.57 23.95 -0.93
C ILE A 56 -0.66 24.79 -0.53
N SER A 57 -1.46 24.28 0.40
CA SER A 57 -2.65 24.97 0.90
C SER A 57 -2.36 26.07 1.94
N ASN A 58 -1.09 26.31 2.29
CA ASN A 58 -0.67 27.20 3.38
C ASN A 58 -1.44 26.96 4.70
N SER A 59 -1.72 25.69 5.02
CA SER A 59 -2.49 25.35 6.21
C SER A 59 -1.59 24.94 7.37
N ASP A 60 -1.84 25.51 8.54
CA ASP A 60 -1.14 25.15 9.78
C ASP A 60 -1.52 23.75 10.29
N ASN A 61 -2.69 23.24 9.89
CA ASN A 61 -3.18 21.94 10.34
C ASN A 61 -2.80 20.82 9.37
N ILE A 62 -1.54 20.40 9.43
CA ILE A 62 -0.97 19.30 8.64
C ILE A 62 -1.74 17.99 8.85
N ASN A 63 -2.16 17.71 10.09
CA ASN A 63 -2.83 16.47 10.47
C ASN A 63 -4.11 16.22 9.66
N LYS A 64 -4.89 17.28 9.38
CA LYS A 64 -6.10 17.19 8.56
C LYS A 64 -5.80 16.64 7.16
N TYR A 65 -4.74 17.11 6.52
CA TYR A 65 -4.38 16.69 5.16
C TYR A 65 -3.75 15.30 5.11
N VAL A 66 -2.99 14.94 6.15
CA VAL A 66 -2.46 13.58 6.30
C VAL A 66 -3.60 12.57 6.46
N ILE A 67 -4.57 12.87 7.34
CA ILE A 67 -5.76 12.01 7.53
C ILE A 67 -6.55 11.91 6.23
N TYR A 68 -6.75 13.03 5.54
CA TYR A 68 -7.43 13.04 4.24
C TYR A 68 -6.70 12.17 3.21
N SER A 69 -5.37 12.30 3.08
CA SER A 69 -4.58 11.51 2.14
C SER A 69 -4.66 10.01 2.43
N ILE A 70 -4.54 9.62 3.69
CA ILE A 70 -4.67 8.21 4.11
C ILE A 70 -6.10 7.70 3.89
N SER A 71 -7.12 8.52 4.19
CA SER A 71 -8.52 8.15 3.97
C SER A 71 -8.85 7.94 2.49
N MET A 72 -8.27 8.78 1.62
CA MET A 72 -8.42 8.65 0.17
C MET A 72 -7.80 7.36 -0.35
N LEU A 73 -6.64 6.96 0.18
CA LEU A 73 -6.01 5.68 -0.15
C LEU A 73 -6.93 4.50 0.20
N VAL A 74 -7.49 4.49 1.41
CA VAL A 74 -8.43 3.43 1.85
C VAL A 74 -9.69 3.42 0.99
N ALA A 75 -10.27 4.58 0.69
CA ALA A 75 -11.44 4.70 -0.18
C ALA A 75 -11.17 4.13 -1.58
N PHE A 76 -9.98 4.40 -2.14
CA PHE A 76 -9.58 3.88 -3.44
C PHE A 76 -9.48 2.34 -3.46
N TYR A 77 -8.89 1.73 -2.42
CA TYR A 77 -8.86 0.27 -2.29
C TYR A 77 -10.26 -0.33 -2.11
N LEU A 78 -11.15 0.32 -1.36
CA LEU A 78 -12.54 -0.11 -1.22
C LEU A 78 -13.29 -0.09 -2.56
N ILE A 79 -13.11 0.97 -3.35
CA ILE A 79 -13.70 1.09 -4.69
C ILE A 79 -13.20 -0.04 -5.59
N ILE A 80 -11.89 -0.27 -5.61
CA ILE A 80 -11.26 -1.34 -6.40
C ILE A 80 -11.76 -2.73 -5.97
N ALA A 81 -11.88 -2.99 -4.67
CA ALA A 81 -12.42 -4.25 -4.16
C ALA A 81 -13.88 -4.47 -4.61
N LEU A 82 -14.73 -3.45 -4.54
CA LEU A 82 -16.10 -3.53 -5.04
C LEU A 82 -16.16 -3.77 -6.56
N LEU A 83 -15.29 -3.11 -7.33
CA LEU A 83 -15.14 -3.34 -8.76
C LEU A 83 -14.70 -4.78 -9.08
N GLY A 84 -13.81 -5.36 -8.29
CA GLY A 84 -13.39 -6.77 -8.41
C GLY A 84 -14.50 -7.78 -8.14
N VAL A 85 -15.51 -7.42 -7.34
CA VAL A 85 -16.73 -8.24 -7.15
C VAL A 85 -17.66 -8.13 -8.36
N ILE A 86 -17.82 -6.93 -8.92
CA ILE A 86 -18.73 -6.68 -10.04
C ILE A 86 -18.17 -7.20 -11.38
N PHE A 87 -16.85 -7.14 -11.55
CA PHE A 87 -16.14 -7.56 -12.76
C PHE A 87 -15.15 -8.69 -12.43
N PRO A 88 -15.56 -9.96 -12.59
CA PRO A 88 -14.72 -11.11 -12.20
C PRO A 88 -13.35 -11.16 -12.91
N GLY A 89 -13.25 -10.58 -14.11
CA GLY A 89 -11.99 -10.47 -14.86
C GLY A 89 -10.96 -9.51 -14.24
N LEU A 90 -11.33 -8.70 -13.24
CA LEU A 90 -10.38 -7.89 -12.47
C LEU A 90 -9.67 -8.70 -11.37
N GLN A 91 -10.29 -9.79 -10.88
CA GLN A 91 -9.69 -10.67 -9.87
C GLN A 91 -8.42 -11.37 -10.39
N SER A 92 -8.33 -11.61 -11.70
CA SER A 92 -7.13 -12.18 -12.33
C SER A 92 -5.92 -11.23 -12.35
N PHE A 93 -6.10 -9.94 -12.01
CA PHE A 93 -5.02 -8.98 -11.86
C PHE A 93 -4.56 -8.78 -10.41
N GLY A 94 -5.03 -9.64 -9.48
CA GLY A 94 -4.65 -9.56 -8.07
C GLY A 94 -5.38 -8.46 -7.28
N VAL A 95 -6.57 -8.07 -7.77
CA VAL A 95 -7.53 -7.20 -7.08
C VAL A 95 -8.46 -8.02 -6.20
#